data_AF-A0A914SA97-F1
#
_entry.id   AF-A0A914SA97-F1
#
_cell.length_a   1.000
_cell.length_b   1.000
_cell.length_c   1.000
_cell.angle_alpha   90.00
_cell.angle_beta   90.00
_cell.angle_gamma   90.00
#
_symmetry.space_group_name_H-M   'P 1'
#
loop_
_entity.id
_entity.type
_entity.pdbx_description
1 polymer ?
#
loop_
_entity_poly.entity_id
_entity_poly.type
_entity_poly.pdbx_seq_one_letter_code
_entity_poly.pdbx_strand_id
1 'polypeptide(L)'
;MLKGCSWCYVMGEVRVLKHEFTGEPQKDMVMEPRELRWSTTGGMQKVILTNPTEERRAIKVKCSDNNLYRVNPVFSFVEPGQSLGIDIIRHNGGAKIDKMVFVTAKVSA
;
A
#
# COMPACT_ATOMS: atom_id res chain seq x y z
N MET A 1 -15.70 -8.91 -18.35
CA MET A 1 -14.51 -9.78 -18.38
C MET A 1 -13.50 -9.21 -17.40
N LEU A 2 -13.20 -9.95 -16.32
CA LEU A 2 -12.54 -9.44 -15.11
C LEU A 2 -11.06 -9.10 -15.39
N LYS A 3 -10.63 -7.84 -15.18
CA LYS A 3 -9.21 -7.48 -15.14
C LYS A 3 -8.83 -7.08 -13.73
N GLY A 4 -8.33 -8.07 -12.98
CA GLY A 4 -7.67 -7.85 -11.71
C GLY A 4 -6.24 -7.37 -11.93
N CYS A 5 -5.84 -6.27 -11.28
CA CYS A 5 -4.45 -5.83 -11.25
C CYS A 5 -3.98 -5.77 -9.79
N SER A 6 -3.15 -6.74 -9.44
CA SER A 6 -2.40 -6.83 -8.19
C SER A 6 -1.15 -5.97 -8.32
N TRP A 7 -1.02 -4.91 -7.54
CA TRP A 7 0.22 -4.16 -7.44
C TRP A 7 1.23 -4.95 -6.59
N CYS A 8 2.50 -4.91 -6.97
CA CYS A 8 3.66 -5.40 -6.22
C CYS A 8 4.75 -4.31 -6.31
N TYR A 9 5.17 -3.72 -5.19
CA TYR A 9 6.23 -2.69 -5.19
C TYR A 9 7.54 -3.30 -4.68
N VAL A 10 8.60 -3.17 -5.46
CA VAL A 10 9.98 -3.56 -5.13
C VAL A 10 10.82 -2.30 -5.25
N MET A 11 11.34 -1.80 -4.13
CA MET A 11 12.32 -0.71 -4.14
C MET A 11 13.65 -1.25 -4.68
N GLY A 12 14.22 -0.56 -5.69
CA GLY A 12 15.62 -0.75 -6.06
C GLY A 12 15.91 -1.20 -7.50
N GLU A 13 15.25 -0.66 -8.51
CA GLU A 13 15.81 -0.43 -9.85
C GLU A 13 14.76 0.32 -10.67
N VAL A 14 15.15 1.41 -11.34
CA VAL A 14 14.32 2.04 -12.37
C VAL A 14 14.27 1.09 -13.55
N ARG A 15 13.30 0.17 -13.55
CA ARG A 15 12.86 -0.54 -14.75
C ARG A 15 11.43 -0.16 -15.01
N VAL A 16 11.30 0.83 -15.89
CA VAL A 16 10.09 1.17 -16.63
C VAL A 16 9.62 -0.11 -17.34
N LEU A 17 8.71 -0.85 -16.70
CA LEU A 17 7.98 -1.91 -17.38
C LEU A 17 6.73 -1.27 -17.97
N LYS A 18 6.84 -1.03 -19.27
CA LYS A 18 5.80 -0.60 -20.21
C LYS A 18 4.43 -1.15 -19.82
N HIS A 19 3.54 -0.28 -19.39
CA HIS A 19 2.14 -0.39 -19.73
C HIS A 19 1.80 0.92 -20.43
N GLU A 20 1.41 0.82 -21.70
CA GLU A 20 1.00 1.97 -22.50
C GLU A 20 -0.16 2.67 -21.78
N PHE A 21 0.13 3.87 -21.32
CA PHE A 21 -0.72 4.70 -20.47
C PHE A 21 -1.56 5.59 -21.37
N THR A 22 -2.62 5.06 -21.97
CA THR A 22 -3.64 5.89 -22.58
C THR A 22 -4.61 6.34 -21.50
N GLY A 23 -4.36 7.50 -20.91
CA GLY A 23 -5.32 8.21 -20.06
C GLY A 23 -4.68 8.84 -18.83
N GLU A 24 -4.43 10.15 -18.95
CA GLU A 24 -4.24 11.21 -17.93
C GLU A 24 -3.52 10.87 -16.61
N PRO A 25 -2.55 11.69 -16.15
CA PRO A 25 -1.79 11.43 -14.93
C PRO A 25 -2.76 11.25 -13.75
N GLN A 26 -2.95 10.00 -13.31
CA GLN A 26 -3.84 9.71 -12.20
C GLN A 26 -3.28 10.43 -10.98
N LYS A 27 -4.14 11.23 -10.34
CA LYS A 27 -3.84 11.87 -9.07
C LYS A 27 -3.74 10.75 -8.02
N ASP A 28 -2.53 10.19 -7.89
CA ASP A 28 -2.25 9.04 -7.05
C ASP A 28 -2.46 9.37 -5.57
N MET A 29 -2.84 8.37 -4.76
CA MET A 29 -2.95 8.58 -3.32
C MET A 29 -1.61 8.93 -2.69
N VAL A 30 -1.62 9.77 -1.67
CA VAL A 30 -0.42 10.17 -0.94
C VAL A 30 -0.20 9.21 0.24
N MET A 31 1.02 8.72 0.41
CA MET A 31 1.39 7.76 1.46
C MET A 31 2.58 8.27 2.27
N GLU A 32 2.43 8.31 3.60
CA GLU A 32 3.50 8.70 4.53
C GLU A 32 3.53 7.79 5.79
N PRO A 33 4.68 7.29 6.23
CA PRO A 33 6.00 7.36 5.60
C PRO A 33 6.14 6.39 4.42
N ARG A 34 7.02 6.71 3.46
CA ARG A 34 7.32 5.86 2.28
C ARG A 34 8.22 4.67 2.57
N GLU A 35 8.99 4.74 3.66
CA GLU A 35 9.89 3.69 4.10
C GLU A 35 9.54 3.27 5.53
N LEU A 36 9.53 1.97 5.78
CA LEU A 36 9.23 1.38 7.07
C LEU A 36 10.43 0.61 7.58
N ARG A 37 10.80 0.86 8.84
CA ARG A 37 12.04 0.35 9.46
C ARG A 37 11.76 -0.23 10.83
N TRP A 38 11.99 -1.53 11.01
CA TRP A 38 11.80 -2.19 12.30
C TRP A 38 13.09 -2.77 12.86
N SER A 39 13.18 -2.87 14.19
CA SER A 39 14.18 -3.68 14.86
C SER A 39 13.82 -5.17 14.81
N THR A 40 14.80 -6.03 15.09
CA THR A 40 14.62 -7.50 15.15
C THR A 40 13.63 -7.93 16.24
N THR A 41 13.49 -7.12 17.30
CA THR A 41 12.52 -7.24 18.39
C THR A 41 11.10 -6.79 18.00
N GLY A 42 10.82 -6.61 16.71
CA GLY A 42 9.51 -6.21 16.23
C GLY A 42 9.17 -4.74 16.52
N GLY A 43 7.88 -4.42 16.45
CA GLY A 43 7.35 -3.08 16.71
C GLY A 43 6.14 -2.75 15.84
N MET A 44 5.54 -1.59 16.10
CA MET A 44 4.39 -1.09 15.34
C MET A 44 4.78 0.18 14.59
N GLN A 45 4.39 0.28 13.33
CA GLN A 45 4.47 1.51 12.54
C GLN A 45 3.13 1.81 11.89
N LYS A 46 2.80 3.10 11.81
CA LYS A 46 1.57 3.59 11.19
C LYS A 46 1.90 4.22 9.85
N VAL A 47 1.19 3.80 8.81
CA VAL A 47 1.19 4.41 7.48
C VAL A 47 -0.09 5.20 7.30
N ILE A 48 0.01 6.44 6.87
CA ILE A 48 -1.12 7.31 6.56
C ILE A 48 -1.27 7.37 5.04
N LEU A 49 -2.46 7.01 4.56
CA LEU A 49 -2.86 7.08 3.16
C LEU A 49 -3.93 8.15 2.98
N THR A 50 -3.62 9.21 2.25
CA THR A 50 -4.53 10.32 2.00
C THR A 50 -5.06 10.24 0.57
N ASN A 51 -6.37 10.43 0.42
CA ASN A 51 -7.04 10.49 -0.87
C ASN A 51 -7.27 11.96 -1.28
N PRO A 52 -6.42 12.57 -2.13
CA PRO A 52 -6.63 13.93 -2.63
C PRO A 52 -7.60 14.00 -3.82
N THR A 53 -8.21 12.88 -4.20
CA THR A 53 -9.14 12.79 -5.33
C THR A 53 -10.58 13.04 -4.89
N GLU A 54 -11.45 13.36 -5.84
CA GLU A 54 -12.89 13.59 -5.61
C GLU A 54 -13.70 12.29 -5.58
N GLU A 55 -13.02 11.15 -5.73
CA GLU A 55 -13.67 9.85 -5.88
C GLU A 55 -13.27 8.91 -4.75
N ARG A 56 -14.21 8.07 -4.35
CA ARG A 56 -13.96 7.04 -3.34
C ARG A 56 -12.94 6.02 -3.84
N ARG A 57 -11.96 5.68 -3.01
CA ARG A 57 -10.91 4.71 -3.34
C ARG A 57 -11.00 3.48 -2.44
N ALA A 58 -10.86 2.30 -3.03
CA ALA A 58 -10.71 1.04 -2.32
C ALA A 58 -9.23 0.69 -2.18
N ILE A 59 -8.83 0.23 -0.99
CA ILE A 59 -7.45 -0.10 -0.66
C ILE A 59 -7.35 -1.54 -0.21
N LYS A 60 -6.32 -2.23 -0.70
CA LYS A 60 -5.89 -3.54 -0.22
C LYS A 60 -4.40 -3.51 0.07
N VAL A 61 -4.03 -3.89 1.29
CA VAL A 61 -2.64 -4.06 1.70
C VAL A 61 -2.23 -5.52 1.55
N LYS A 62 -1.06 -5.76 0.97
CA LYS A 62 -0.43 -7.08 0.88
C LYS A 62 0.98 -7.01 1.44
N CYS A 63 1.45 -8.10 2.02
CA CYS A 63 2.83 -8.23 2.46
C CYS A 63 3.46 -9.51 1.93
N SER A 64 4.80 -9.56 1.86
CA SER A 64 5.54 -10.76 1.45
C SER A 64 5.50 -11.88 2.48
N ASP A 65 5.36 -11.55 3.76
CA ASP A 65 5.39 -12.52 4.87
C ASP A 65 4.28 -12.25 5.89
N ASN A 66 3.16 -12.96 5.74
CA ASN A 66 2.00 -12.82 6.60
C ASN A 66 2.21 -13.43 8.01
N ASN A 67 3.29 -14.18 8.23
CA ASN A 67 3.57 -14.78 9.55
C ASN A 67 4.31 -13.78 10.45
N LEU A 68 5.22 -13.00 9.86
CA LEU A 68 6.00 -12.01 10.59
C LEU A 68 5.28 -10.68 10.78
N TYR A 69 4.41 -10.31 9.83
CA TYR A 69 3.70 -9.03 9.83
C TYR A 69 2.20 -9.18 10.01
N ARG A 70 1.62 -8.27 10.80
CA ARG A 70 0.16 -8.08 10.93
C ARG A 70 -0.19 -6.68 10.48
N VAL A 71 -1.22 -6.58 9.66
CA VAL A 71 -1.69 -5.30 9.10
C VAL A 71 -3.14 -5.08 9.51
N ASN A 72 -3.45 -3.87 9.97
CA ASN A 72 -4.80 -3.47 10.35
C ASN A 72 -5.08 -2.02 9.91
N PRO A 73 -6.06 -1.75 9.03
CA PRO A 73 -6.90 -2.70 8.28
C PRO A 73 -6.21 -3.25 7.02
N VAL A 74 -6.54 -4.48 6.61
CA VAL A 74 -6.06 -5.08 5.33
C VAL A 74 -6.83 -4.54 4.13
N PHE A 75 -8.12 -4.30 4.31
CA PHE A 75 -9.02 -3.74 3.31
C PHE A 75 -9.76 -2.57 3.92
N SER A 76 -9.85 -1.48 3.16
CA SER A 76 -10.60 -0.30 3.58
C SER A 76 -11.01 0.53 2.38
N PHE A 77 -11.94 1.46 2.62
CA PHE A 77 -12.28 2.51 1.68
C PHE A 77 -11.81 3.85 2.23
N VAL A 78 -11.39 4.73 1.33
CA VAL A 78 -10.99 6.10 1.66
C VAL A 78 -11.88 7.05 0.88
N GLU A 79 -12.68 7.82 1.60
CA GLU A 79 -13.54 8.84 1.01
C GLU A 79 -12.71 9.99 0.42
N PRO A 80 -13.29 10.81 -0.48
CA PRO A 80 -12.63 11.99 -1.02
C PRO A 80 -12.13 12.94 0.08
N GLY A 81 -10.87 13.36 0.00
CA GLY A 81 -10.24 14.27 0.97
C GLY A 81 -9.91 13.65 2.33
N GLN A 82 -10.22 12.38 2.57
CA GLN A 82 -9.96 11.70 3.83
C GLN A 82 -8.59 11.02 3.86
N SER A 83 -8.13 10.74 5.08
CA SER A 83 -6.91 9.98 5.34
C SER A 83 -7.21 8.72 6.14
N LEU A 84 -6.51 7.64 5.81
CA LEU A 84 -6.62 6.34 6.46
C LEU A 84 -5.30 6.00 7.13
N GLY A 85 -5.35 5.72 8.44
CA GLY A 85 -4.23 5.14 9.17
C GLY A 85 -4.24 3.62 9.08
N ILE A 86 -3.11 3.04 8.68
CA ILE A 86 -2.89 1.60 8.60
C ILE A 86 -1.76 1.23 9.56
N ASP A 87 -2.07 0.38 10.53
CA ASP A 87 -1.12 -0.10 11.52
C ASP A 87 -0.47 -1.39 11.02
N ILE A 88 0.86 -1.39 11.02
CA ILE A 88 1.70 -2.50 10.59
C ILE A 88 2.55 -2.92 11.79
N ILE A 89 2.28 -4.12 12.28
CA ILE A 89 2.92 -4.71 13.44
C ILE A 89 3.87 -5.80 12.93
N ARG A 90 5.15 -5.70 13.30
CA ARG A 90 6.15 -6.74 13.08
C ARG A 90 6.35 -7.52 14.37
N HIS A 91 6.26 -8.84 14.31
CA HIS A 91 6.60 -9.73 15.41
C HIS A 91 8.12 -9.95 15.51
N ASN A 92 8.56 -10.52 16.64
CA ASN A 92 9.96 -10.88 16.83
C ASN A 92 10.39 -11.90 15.76
N GLY A 93 11.48 -11.60 15.06
CA GLY A 93 11.98 -12.46 13.99
C GLY A 93 13.32 -11.97 13.45
N GLY A 94 14.00 -12.86 12.72
CA GLY A 94 15.31 -12.59 12.13
C GLY A 94 15.31 -11.32 11.26
N ALA A 95 16.47 -10.69 11.11
CA ALA A 95 16.63 -9.53 10.24
C ALA A 95 16.33 -9.94 8.79
N LYS A 96 15.29 -9.35 8.21
CA LYS A 96 14.81 -9.66 6.86
C LYS A 96 14.27 -8.39 6.22
N ILE A 97 14.49 -8.27 4.91
CA ILE A 97 13.94 -7.21 4.08
C ILE A 97 12.69 -7.76 3.38
N ASP A 98 11.54 -7.21 3.74
CA ASP A 98 10.23 -7.62 3.24
C ASP A 98 9.57 -6.47 2.45
N LYS A 99 8.54 -6.80 1.67
CA LYS A 99 7.84 -5.86 0.80
C LYS A 99 6.40 -5.69 1.25
N MET A 100 5.98 -4.44 1.39
CA MET A 100 4.59 -4.04 1.63
C MET A 100 4.05 -3.40 0.37
N VAL A 101 2.83 -3.78 -0.01
CA VAL A 101 2.20 -3.31 -1.24
C VAL A 101 0.79 -2.81 -0.96
N PHE A 102 0.55 -1.57 -1.35
CA PHE A 102 -0.75 -0.92 -1.29
C PHE A 102 -1.35 -0.91 -2.68
N VAL A 103 -2.41 -1.68 -2.86
CA VAL A 103 -3.21 -1.73 -4.08
C VAL A 103 -4.36 -0.76 -3.93
N THR A 104 -4.50 0.18 -4.86
CA THR A 104 -5.62 1.12 -4.87
C THR A 104 -6.50 0.88 -6.11
N ALA A 105 -7.80 1.08 -5.96
CA ALA A 105 -8.75 1.03 -7.06
C ALA A 105 -9.79 2.14 -6.90
N LYS A 106 -10.22 2.72 -8.03
CA LYS A 106 -11.39 3.60 -8.07
C LYS A 106 -12.64 2.77 -7.79
N VAL A 107 -13.50 3.26 -6.90
CA VAL A 107 -14.83 2.67 -6.70
C VAL A 107 -15.79 3.40 -7.62
N SER A 108 -16.30 2.71 -8.63
CA SER A 108 -17.45 3.19 -9.39
C SER A 108 -18.72 2.89 -8.60
N ALA A 109 -19.60 3.90 -8.46
CA ALA A 109 -20.95 3.72 -7.93
C ALA A 109 -21.81 2.86 -8.86
#